data_AF-A0AAU9D313-F1
#
_entry.id   AF-A0AAU9D313-F1
#
_cell.length_a   1.000
_cell.length_b   1.000
_cell.length_c   1.000
_cell.angle_alpha   90.00
_cell.angle_beta   90.00
_cell.angle_gamma   90.00
#
_symmetry.space_group_name_H-M   'P 1'
#
loop_
_entity.id
_entity.type
_entity.pdbx_description
1 polymer ?
#
loop_
_entity_poly.entity_id
_entity_poly.type
_entity_poly.pdbx_seq_one_letter_code
_entity_poly.pdbx_strand_id
1 'polypeptide(L)'
;MNRKMTIKLSATRLKSGKYQVKFRATSLDQELCYGYLLADDHATEDEVLADVKVGVRRAIEGDMYQHGQLYRLGRRLPLSDRLLVYKNVLA
;
A
#
# COMPACT_ATOMS: atom_id res chain seq x y z
N MET A 1 -11.76 9.89 -14.81
CA MET A 1 -10.43 10.23 -15.37
C MET A 1 -9.48 9.08 -15.10
N ASN A 2 -9.00 8.36 -16.13
CA ASN A 2 -7.97 7.33 -15.96
C ASN A 2 -6.60 8.02 -15.86
N ARG A 3 -6.15 8.33 -14.64
CA ARG A 3 -4.77 8.78 -14.41
C ARG A 3 -3.84 7.59 -14.69
N LYS A 4 -2.92 7.75 -15.65
CA LYS A 4 -1.92 6.71 -15.96
C LYS A 4 -0.91 6.67 -14.81
N MET A 5 -0.89 5.56 -14.07
CA MET A 5 -0.05 5.38 -12.89
C MET A 5 0.87 4.17 -13.07
N THR A 6 2.14 4.35 -12.73
CA THR A 6 3.14 3.28 -12.74
C THR A 6 3.40 2.85 -11.30
N ILE A 7 3.23 1.55 -11.02
CA ILE A 7 3.57 0.95 -9.72
C ILE A 7 4.81 0.08 -9.90
N LYS A 8 5.80 0.30 -9.04
CA LYS A 8 6.95 -0.60 -8.88
C LYS A 8 6.81 -1.34 -7.56
N LEU A 9 6.97 -2.66 -7.61
CA LEU A 9 6.94 -3.54 -6.45
C LEU A 9 8.32 -4.12 -6.17
N SER A 10 8.65 -4.33 -4.90
CA SER A 10 9.78 -5.17 -4.49
C SER A 10 9.40 -5.96 -3.24
N ALA A 11 9.63 -7.27 -3.26
CA ALA A 11 9.26 -8.16 -2.17
C ALA A 11 10.49 -8.60 -1.38
N THR A 12 10.35 -8.71 -0.06
CA THR A 12 11.35 -9.32 0.83
C THR A 12 10.65 -10.30 1.75
N ARG A 13 11.13 -11.54 1.79
CA ARG A 13 10.59 -12.55 2.70
C ARG A 13 11.03 -12.26 4.14
N LEU A 14 10.08 -12.28 5.06
CA LEU A 14 10.32 -12.06 6.49
C LEU A 14 10.59 -13.38 7.21
N LYS A 15 11.19 -13.30 8.40
CA LYS A 15 11.44 -14.46 9.28
C LYS A 15 10.15 -15.20 9.67
N SER A 16 9.00 -14.52 9.62
CA SER A 16 7.68 -15.10 9.88
C SER A 16 7.13 -15.98 8.74
N GLY A 17 7.83 -16.06 7.60
CA GLY A 17 7.37 -16.76 6.40
C GLY A 17 6.59 -15.88 5.42
N LYS A 18 6.05 -14.75 5.87
CA LYS A 18 5.32 -13.75 5.07
C LYS A 18 6.24 -12.93 4.17
N TYR A 19 5.65 -12.22 3.20
CA TYR A 19 6.36 -11.27 2.36
C TYR A 19 6.02 -9.84 2.76
N GLN A 20 7.05 -9.00 2.91
CA GLN A 20 6.89 -7.56 2.93
C GLN A 20 7.10 -7.04 1.50
N VAL A 21 6.04 -6.54 0.88
CA VAL A 21 6.08 -5.94 -0.44
C VAL A 21 6.19 -4.44 -0.30
N LYS A 22 7.33 -3.87 -0.65
CA LYS A 22 7.48 -2.42 -0.80
C LYS A 22 6.89 -2.01 -2.14
N PHE A 23 6.20 -0.89 -2.17
CA PHE A 23 5.71 -0.32 -3.42
C PHE A 23 6.02 1.16 -3.54
N ARG A 24 6.17 1.60 -4.78
CA ARG A 24 6.25 3.01 -5.17
C ARG A 24 5.32 3.24 -6.35
N ALA A 25 4.34 4.10 -6.17
CA ALA A 25 3.39 4.51 -7.18
C ALA A 25 3.72 5.94 -7.63
N THR A 26 3.88 6.11 -8.94
CA THR A 26 4.17 7.40 -9.57
C THR A 26 3.06 7.71 -10.57
N SER A 27 2.39 8.84 -10.38
CA SER A 27 1.49 9.44 -11.37
C SER A 27 2.25 10.41 -12.28
N LEU A 28 1.77 10.62 -13.51
CA LEU A 28 2.27 11.69 -14.38
C LEU A 28 2.05 13.08 -13.75
N ASP A 29 0.98 13.25 -12.98
CA ASP A 29 0.53 14.51 -12.38
C ASP A 29 1.10 14.75 -10.95
N GLN A 30 2.34 14.34 -10.70
CA GLN A 30 3.14 14.69 -9.49
C GLN A 30 2.78 14.03 -8.14
N GLU A 31 1.69 13.28 -8.00
CA GLU A 31 1.44 12.56 -6.74
C GLU A 31 2.26 11.26 -6.64
N LEU A 32 3.26 11.25 -5.77
CA LEU A 32 4.04 10.07 -5.42
C LEU A 32 3.47 9.42 -4.15
N CYS A 33 3.01 8.16 -4.27
CA CYS A 33 2.68 7.33 -3.11
C CYS A 33 3.73 6.23 -2.94
N TYR A 34 4.07 5.88 -1.72
CA TYR A 34 4.96 4.75 -1.43
C TYR A 34 4.51 4.04 -0.17
N GLY A 35 4.98 2.81 0.05
CA GLY A 35 4.60 2.09 1.25
C GLY A 35 4.92 0.61 1.23
N TYR A 36 4.19 -0.12 2.07
CA TYR A 36 4.44 -1.53 2.34
C TYR A 36 3.13 -2.30 2.44
N LEU A 37 3.07 -3.49 1.85
CA LEU A 37 2.03 -4.49 2.05
C LEU A 37 2.63 -5.74 2.71
N LEU A 38 2.00 -6.23 3.78
CA LEU A 38 2.27 -7.56 4.32
C LEU A 38 1.42 -8.60 3.58
N ALA A 39 2.04 -9.33 2.67
CA ALA A 39 1.43 -10.40 1.90
C ALA A 39 1.70 -11.77 2.55
N ASP A 40 0.71 -12.65 2.45
CA ASP A 40 0.87 -14.05 2.85
C ASP A 40 1.73 -14.81 1.83
N ASP A 41 2.28 -15.96 2.20
CA ASP A 41 3.24 -16.72 1.39
C ASP A 41 2.66 -17.32 0.10
N HIS A 42 1.35 -17.47 0.05
CA HIS A 42 0.60 -17.95 -1.12
C HIS A 42 -0.01 -16.82 -1.96
N ALA A 43 0.19 -15.56 -1.58
CA ALA A 43 -0.35 -14.44 -2.33
C ALA A 43 0.35 -14.31 -3.69
N THR A 44 -0.44 -14.15 -4.74
CA THR A 44 0.05 -13.94 -6.11
C THR A 44 0.46 -12.49 -6.34
N GLU A 45 1.30 -12.26 -7.36
CA GLU A 45 1.69 -10.90 -7.73
C GLU A 45 0.47 -10.04 -8.15
N ASP A 46 -0.50 -10.63 -8.84
CA ASP A 46 -1.72 -9.93 -9.27
C ASP A 46 -2.60 -9.50 -8.09
N GLU A 47 -2.75 -10.35 -7.08
CA GLU A 47 -3.47 -10.02 -5.83
C GLU A 47 -2.77 -8.87 -5.09
N VAL A 48 -1.45 -8.98 -4.93
CA VAL A 48 -0.62 -7.93 -4.32
C VAL A 48 -0.75 -6.61 -5.08
N LEU A 49 -0.70 -6.66 -6.41
CA LEU A 49 -0.81 -5.47 -7.24
C LEU A 49 -2.22 -4.85 -7.17
N ALA A 50 -3.27 -5.67 -7.11
CA ALA A 50 -4.65 -5.21 -6.96
C ALA A 50 -4.84 -4.48 -5.62
N ASP A 51 -4.34 -5.04 -4.51
CA ASP A 51 -4.41 -4.44 -3.18
C ASP A 51 -3.66 -3.10 -3.13
N VAL A 52 -2.45 -3.04 -3.68
CA VAL A 52 -1.67 -1.80 -3.77
C VAL A 52 -2.40 -0.75 -4.61
N LYS A 53 -2.98 -1.12 -5.76
CA LYS A 53 -3.76 -0.18 -6.60
C LYS A 53 -4.94 0.40 -5.85
N VAL A 54 -5.70 -0.43 -5.12
CA VAL A 54 -6.84 0.01 -4.32
C VAL A 54 -6.41 0.95 -3.21
N GLY A 55 -5.34 0.61 -2.48
CA GLY A 55 -4.83 1.47 -1.40
C GLY A 55 -4.30 2.81 -1.88
N VAL A 56 -3.53 2.82 -2.96
CA VAL A 56 -3.01 4.05 -3.56
C VAL A 56 -4.14 4.92 -4.09
N ARG A 57 -5.12 4.34 -4.78
CA ARG A 57 -6.30 5.09 -5.26
C ARG A 57 -7.03 5.76 -4.10
N ARG A 58 -7.25 5.02 -3.00
CA ARG A 58 -7.86 5.59 -1.78
C ARG A 58 -7.04 6.72 -1.17
N ALA A 59 -5.71 6.61 -1.17
CA ALA A 59 -4.82 7.66 -0.67
C ALA A 59 -4.81 8.92 -1.56
N ILE A 60 -5.06 8.75 -2.86
CA ILE A 60 -5.16 9.85 -3.84
C ILE A 60 -6.53 10.53 -3.77
N GLU A 61 -7.62 9.76 -3.68
CA GLU A 61 -9.00 10.25 -3.82
C GLU A 61 -9.64 10.82 -2.54
N GLY A 62 -9.06 10.67 -1.34
CA GLY A 62 -9.75 11.13 -0.12
C GLY A 62 -8.96 11.28 1.19
N ASP A 63 -9.38 12.31 1.92
CA ASP A 63 -8.88 13.04 3.11
C ASP A 63 -8.71 12.27 4.45
N MET A 64 -8.57 10.94 4.42
CA MET A 64 -8.64 10.09 5.64
C MET A 64 -7.42 9.17 5.85
N TYR A 65 -6.25 9.52 5.32
CA TYR A 65 -5.03 8.74 5.54
C TYR A 65 -4.19 9.20 6.74
N GLN A 66 -4.82 9.85 7.73
CA GLN A 66 -4.18 10.14 9.00
C GLN A 66 -4.41 8.99 10.00
N HIS A 67 -3.33 8.27 10.31
CA HIS A 67 -3.11 7.61 11.61
C HIS A 67 -4.05 6.46 12.06
N GLY A 68 -4.43 5.53 11.17
CA GLY A 68 -5.09 4.29 11.62
C GLY A 68 -4.22 3.35 12.48
N GLN A 69 -2.91 3.61 12.57
CA GLN A 69 -1.92 2.61 13.01
C GLN A 69 -1.50 2.66 14.50
N LEU A 70 -1.98 3.60 15.32
CA LEU A 70 -1.48 3.72 16.70
C LEU A 70 -2.34 3.05 17.79
N TYR A 71 -3.57 2.59 17.53
CA TYR A 71 -4.52 2.27 18.62
C TYR A 71 -5.18 0.88 18.67
N ARG A 72 -4.78 -0.14 17.88
CA ARG A 72 -5.58 -1.38 17.81
C ARG A 72 -4.79 -2.68 17.97
N LEU A 73 -4.39 -2.95 19.22
CA LEU A 73 -3.70 -4.16 19.71
C LEU A 73 -4.57 -5.44 19.84
N GLY A 74 -5.73 -5.58 19.17
CA GLY A 74 -6.67 -6.63 19.62
C GLY A 74 -7.63 -7.34 18.67
N ARG A 75 -7.87 -6.95 17.40
CA ARG A 75 -8.88 -7.65 16.57
C ARG A 75 -8.53 -7.71 15.08
N ARG A 76 -8.99 -8.82 14.46
CA ARG A 76 -8.90 -9.28 13.05
C ARG A 76 -8.70 -8.15 12.04
N LEU A 77 -7.61 -8.25 11.25
CA LEU A 77 -7.00 -7.21 10.41
C LEU A 77 -7.80 -6.97 9.11
N PRO A 78 -8.58 -5.87 8.97
CA PRO A 78 -8.99 -5.36 7.66
C PRO A 78 -7.77 -4.98 6.81
N LEU A 79 -7.95 -4.88 5.48
CA LEU A 79 -6.92 -4.55 4.49
C LEU A 79 -6.03 -3.33 4.89
N SER A 80 -6.57 -2.40 5.67
CA SER A 80 -5.88 -1.22 6.22
C SER A 80 -4.69 -1.55 7.12
N ASP A 81 -4.67 -2.72 7.75
CA ASP A 81 -3.66 -3.03 8.76
C ASP A 81 -2.45 -3.75 8.15
N ARG A 82 -2.64 -4.34 6.96
CA ARG A 82 -1.55 -4.97 6.18
C ARG A 82 -0.91 -4.00 5.20
N LEU A 83 -1.60 -2.92 4.84
CA LEU A 83 -1.18 -1.97 3.82
C LEU A 83 -0.92 -0.59 4.42
N LEU A 84 0.34 -0.19 4.37
CA LEU A 84 0.79 1.15 4.70
C LEU A 84 0.99 1.94 3.41
N VAL A 85 0.35 3.09 3.28
CA VAL A 85 0.50 4.01 2.15
C VAL A 85 0.87 5.40 2.70
N TYR A 86 1.95 5.95 2.18
CA TYR A 86 2.43 7.30 2.45
C TYR A 86 2.29 8.12 1.18
N LYS A 87 1.59 9.25 1.28
CA LYS A 87 1.54 10.26 0.23
C LYS A 87 2.65 11.26 0.44
N ASN A 88 3.51 11.46 -0.55
CA ASN A 88 4.50 12.53 -0.47
C ASN A 88 3.80 13.86 -0.80
N VAL A 89 3.62 14.71 0.21
CA VAL A 89 3.16 16.08 0.02
C VAL A 89 4.43 16.91 -0.13
N LEU A 90 4.80 17.24 -1.37
CA LEU A 90 5.80 18.29 -1.59
C LEU A 90 5.18 19.58 -1.07
N ALA A 91 5.78 20.13 -0.01
CA ALA A 91 5.46 21.44 0.54
C ALA A 91 5.82 22.56 -0.44
#